data_AF-A0A972ISL3-F1
#
_entry.id   AF-A0A972ISL3-F1
#
_cell.length_a   1.000
_cell.length_b   1.000
_cell.length_c   1.000
_cell.angle_alpha   90.00
_cell.angle_beta   90.00
_cell.angle_gamma   90.00
#
_symmetry.space_group_name_H-M   'P 1'
#
loop_
_entity.id
_entity.type
_entity.pdbx_description
1 polymer ?
#
loop_
_entity_poly.entity_id
_entity_poly.type
_entity_poly.pdbx_seq_one_letter_code
_entity_poly.pdbx_strand_id
1 'polypeptide(L)'
;MTDPRIKLINLFNSGLFAGNGRMSMGGASFESKEDAYKDLHVPIAYFVGDTDMARPNATDDFNYVGSNRAVLGVREIPGDAHAGTFRENNGGAFAPACVHWLDWNLKGIKKASKYFKGKKAVMANDPKWIEFKTKNL
;
A
#
# COMPACT_ATOMS: atom_id res chain seq x y z
N MET A 1 1.58 -6.01 14.38
CA MET A 1 2.65 -5.18 13.76
C MET A 1 3.35 -4.35 14.86
N THR A 2 4.07 -5.02 15.76
CA THR A 2 4.47 -4.46 17.07
C THR A 2 5.96 -4.13 17.19
N ASP A 3 6.81 -4.57 16.26
CA ASP A 3 8.26 -4.38 16.35
C ASP A 3 8.62 -2.88 16.21
N PRO A 4 9.14 -2.22 17.26
CA PRO A 4 9.38 -0.78 17.27
C PRO A 4 10.50 -0.33 16.32
N ARG A 5 11.29 -1.27 15.78
CA ARG A 5 12.37 -0.99 14.83
C ARG A 5 11.84 -0.74 13.42
N ILE A 6 10.66 -1.26 13.08
CA ILE A 6 10.01 -0.97 11.81
C ILE A 6 9.57 0.49 11.81
N LYS A 7 9.85 1.22 10.71
CA LYS A 7 9.53 2.64 10.57
C LYS A 7 8.55 2.95 9.44
N LEU A 8 8.33 1.98 8.55
CA LEU A 8 7.48 2.12 7.38
C LEU A 8 7.08 0.74 6.87
N ILE A 9 5.87 0.62 6.36
CA ILE A 9 5.43 -0.57 5.63
C ILE A 9 5.07 -0.16 4.20
N ASN A 10 5.44 -1.01 3.25
CA ASN A 10 5.00 -0.91 1.86
C ASN A 10 4.67 -2.30 1.35
N LEU A 11 3.46 -2.48 0.82
CA LEU A 11 2.92 -3.75 0.37
C LEU A 11 2.59 -3.66 -1.12
N PHE A 12 2.97 -4.70 -1.86
CA PHE A 12 2.69 -4.82 -3.29
C PHE A 12 1.86 -6.06 -3.54
N ASN A 13 0.76 -5.93 -4.28
CA ASN A 13 -0.05 -7.06 -4.73
C ASN A 13 -0.38 -8.06 -3.61
N SER A 14 -0.67 -7.51 -2.43
CA SER A 14 -0.79 -8.28 -1.20
C SER A 14 -1.74 -7.58 -0.23
N GLY A 15 -2.25 -8.38 0.70
CA GLY A 15 -3.09 -7.97 1.80
C GLY A 15 -3.55 -9.19 2.58
N LEU A 16 -4.06 -8.98 3.78
CA LEU A 16 -4.69 -10.02 4.58
C LEU A 16 -6.06 -10.38 3.98
N PHE A 17 -6.37 -11.67 3.97
CA PHE A 17 -7.65 -12.16 3.47
C PHE A 17 -8.81 -11.39 4.09
N ALA A 18 -9.79 -11.00 3.28
CA ALA A 18 -11.00 -10.36 3.79
C ALA A 18 -11.78 -11.33 4.69
N GLY A 19 -12.22 -10.87 5.88
CA GLY A 19 -13.03 -11.66 6.81
C GLY A 19 -12.64 -11.52 8.29
N ASN A 20 -13.48 -12.08 9.17
CA ASN A 20 -13.37 -11.93 10.64
C ASN A 20 -12.79 -13.15 11.35
N GLY A 21 -12.02 -13.98 10.64
CA GLY A 21 -11.45 -15.22 11.18
C GLY A 21 -9.92 -15.21 11.19
N ARG A 22 -9.35 -16.26 11.77
CA ARG A 22 -7.91 -16.49 11.78
C ARG A 22 -7.39 -16.59 10.34
N MET A 23 -6.39 -15.78 10.02
CA MET A 23 -5.73 -15.73 8.73
C MET A 23 -4.30 -16.21 8.88
N SER A 24 -3.83 -17.06 7.96
CA SER A 24 -2.45 -17.51 7.93
C SER A 24 -1.94 -17.50 6.50
N MET A 25 -0.89 -16.72 6.24
CA MET A 25 -0.30 -16.50 4.93
C MET A 25 1.22 -16.34 5.07
N GLY A 26 2.00 -17.13 4.34
CA GLY A 26 3.46 -16.93 4.23
C GLY A 26 4.23 -16.91 5.56
N GLY A 27 3.78 -17.69 6.56
CA GLY A 27 4.39 -17.73 7.90
C GLY A 27 3.93 -16.62 8.86
N ALA A 28 3.08 -15.70 8.40
CA ALA A 28 2.37 -14.76 9.27
C ALA A 28 0.98 -15.32 9.60
N SER A 29 0.63 -15.32 10.89
CA SER A 29 -0.71 -15.69 11.36
C SER A 29 -1.29 -14.60 12.23
N PHE A 30 -2.54 -14.25 11.98
CA PHE A 30 -3.31 -13.27 12.73
C PHE A 30 -4.65 -13.88 13.10
N GLU A 31 -5.09 -13.71 14.34
CA GLU A 31 -6.39 -14.23 14.79
C GLU A 31 -7.57 -13.45 14.17
N SER A 32 -7.34 -12.17 13.85
CA SER A 32 -8.30 -11.29 13.20
C SER A 32 -7.59 -10.12 12.49
N LYS A 33 -8.32 -9.34 11.68
CA LYS A 33 -7.78 -8.07 11.13
C LYS A 33 -7.53 -7.04 12.21
N GLU A 34 -8.40 -6.97 13.22
CA GLU A 34 -8.18 -6.11 14.38
C GLU A 34 -6.85 -6.45 15.04
N ASP A 35 -6.53 -7.73 15.26
CA ASP A 35 -5.25 -8.15 15.83
C ASP A 35 -4.05 -7.79 14.96
N ALA A 36 -4.20 -7.80 13.64
CA ALA A 36 -3.13 -7.41 12.73
C ALA A 36 -2.82 -5.91 12.82
N TYR A 37 -3.86 -5.08 12.93
CA TYR A 37 -3.79 -3.62 12.78
C TYR A 37 -3.83 -2.82 14.09
N LYS A 38 -4.30 -3.38 15.22
CA LYS A 38 -4.43 -2.67 16.51
C LYS A 38 -3.13 -2.02 16.99
N ASP A 39 -2.00 -2.65 16.67
CA ASP A 39 -0.67 -2.20 17.06
C ASP A 39 0.11 -1.52 15.91
N LEU A 40 -0.54 -1.26 14.77
CA LEU A 40 0.11 -0.56 13.66
C LEU A 40 0.56 0.83 14.12
N HIS A 41 1.85 1.09 14.11
CA HIS A 41 2.46 2.32 14.64
C HIS A 41 3.29 3.10 13.61
N VAL A 42 3.27 2.66 12.35
CA VAL A 42 4.03 3.26 11.24
C VAL A 42 3.12 3.65 10.09
N PRO A 43 3.56 4.54 9.19
CA PRO A 43 2.87 4.75 7.92
C PRO A 43 2.89 3.47 7.07
N ILE A 44 1.83 3.26 6.28
CA ILE A 44 1.68 2.08 5.42
C ILE A 44 1.21 2.47 4.01
N ALA A 45 1.72 1.79 2.98
CA ALA A 45 1.24 1.96 1.61
C ALA A 45 0.92 0.59 0.98
N TYR A 46 -0.12 0.59 0.15
CA TYR A 46 -0.57 -0.55 -0.64
C TYR A 46 -0.57 -0.15 -2.11
N PHE A 47 0.20 -0.87 -2.94
CA PHE A 47 0.18 -0.70 -4.40
C PHE A 47 -0.22 -2.03 -5.04
N VAL A 48 -1.31 -2.03 -5.79
CA VAL A 48 -1.92 -3.27 -6.28
C VAL A 48 -2.40 -3.13 -7.73
N GLY A 49 -2.41 -4.23 -8.47
CA GLY A 49 -3.02 -4.28 -9.81
C GLY A 49 -4.55 -4.19 -9.78
N ASP A 50 -5.15 -3.72 -10.87
CA ASP A 50 -6.59 -3.54 -11.04
C ASP A 50 -7.41 -4.82 -10.99
N THR A 51 -6.91 -5.85 -11.64
CA THR A 51 -7.49 -7.20 -11.77
C THR A 51 -6.75 -8.23 -10.90
N ASP A 52 -5.86 -7.75 -10.03
CA ASP A 52 -5.15 -8.58 -9.07
C ASP A 52 -6.13 -9.20 -8.06
N MET A 53 -6.01 -10.51 -7.84
CA MET A 53 -6.75 -11.26 -6.83
C MET A 53 -6.58 -10.73 -5.40
N ALA A 54 -5.47 -10.04 -5.11
CA ALA A 54 -5.19 -9.42 -3.82
C ALA A 54 -5.76 -7.99 -3.69
N ARG A 55 -6.30 -7.39 -4.75
CA ARG A 55 -6.89 -6.04 -4.70
C ARG A 55 -7.98 -5.91 -3.62
N PRO A 56 -8.95 -6.84 -3.50
CA PRO A 56 -9.95 -6.76 -2.42
C PRO A 56 -9.32 -6.77 -1.04
N ASN A 57 -8.27 -7.57 -0.84
CA ASN A 57 -7.54 -7.66 0.43
C ASN A 57 -6.83 -6.34 0.76
N ALA A 58 -6.09 -5.76 -0.20
CA ALA A 58 -5.40 -4.49 -0.03
C ALA A 58 -6.38 -3.33 0.25
N THR A 59 -7.52 -3.29 -0.46
CA THR A 59 -8.57 -2.29 -0.23
C THR A 59 -9.19 -2.42 1.15
N ASP A 60 -9.50 -3.65 1.57
CA ASP A 60 -10.06 -3.92 2.89
C ASP A 60 -9.05 -3.56 3.99
N ASP A 61 -7.81 -4.01 3.88
CA ASP A 61 -6.69 -3.65 4.76
C ASP A 61 -6.52 -2.13 4.90
N PHE A 62 -6.54 -1.40 3.78
CA PHE A 62 -6.50 0.06 3.81
C PHE A 62 -7.68 0.64 4.61
N ASN A 63 -8.88 0.08 4.49
CA ASN A 63 -10.05 0.52 5.26
C ASN A 63 -9.91 0.25 6.76
N TYR A 64 -9.24 -0.85 7.15
CA TYR A 64 -8.95 -1.18 8.56
C TYR A 64 -7.88 -0.30 9.21
N VAL A 65 -6.99 0.35 8.43
CA VAL A 65 -6.01 1.28 9.01
C VAL A 65 -6.72 2.43 9.73
N GLY A 66 -6.46 2.57 11.03
CA GLY A 66 -7.03 3.62 11.89
C GLY A 66 -6.37 4.99 11.70
N SER A 67 -5.66 5.47 12.72
CA SER A 67 -5.09 6.82 12.78
C SER A 67 -3.76 6.99 12.03
N ASN A 68 -3.17 5.90 11.53
CA ASN A 68 -1.90 5.94 10.81
C ASN A 68 -2.05 6.58 9.43
N ARG A 69 -0.93 7.11 8.92
CA ARG A 69 -0.82 7.56 7.53
C ARG A 69 -0.91 6.37 6.58
N ALA A 70 -1.82 6.43 5.63
CA ALA A 70 -2.01 5.35 4.66
C ALA A 70 -2.16 5.84 3.22
N VAL A 71 -1.71 5.02 2.27
CA VAL A 71 -1.93 5.18 0.83
C VAL A 71 -2.44 3.86 0.26
N LEU A 72 -3.44 3.92 -0.61
CA LEU A 72 -3.83 2.85 -1.52
C LEU A 72 -3.75 3.38 -2.95
N GLY A 73 -3.00 2.68 -3.81
CA GLY A 73 -2.97 2.92 -5.24
C GLY A 73 -3.26 1.65 -6.01
N VAL A 74 -4.34 1.66 -6.80
CA VAL A 74 -4.67 0.59 -7.74
C VAL A 74 -4.24 1.02 -9.14
N ARG A 75 -3.40 0.20 -9.77
CA ARG A 75 -2.82 0.45 -11.08
C ARG A 75 -3.50 -0.43 -12.14
N GLU A 76 -3.90 0.16 -13.25
CA GLU A 76 -4.23 -0.60 -14.46
C GLU A 76 -2.98 -1.32 -14.97
N ILE A 77 -3.00 -2.65 -15.00
CA ILE A 77 -1.88 -3.49 -15.43
C ILE A 77 -2.40 -4.55 -16.40
N PRO A 78 -2.05 -4.47 -17.70
CA PRO A 78 -2.44 -5.48 -18.67
C PRO A 78 -1.81 -6.85 -18.36
N GLY A 79 -2.62 -7.91 -18.44
CA GLY A 79 -2.15 -9.28 -18.27
C GLY A 79 -2.07 -9.70 -16.80
N ASP A 80 -0.87 -10.06 -16.34
CA ASP A 80 -0.63 -10.56 -14.99
C ASP A 80 -0.55 -9.40 -13.98
N ALA A 81 -1.71 -8.90 -13.57
CA ALA A 81 -1.82 -7.81 -12.60
C ALA A 81 -1.21 -8.18 -11.22
N HIS A 82 -1.20 -9.46 -10.86
CA HIS A 82 -0.64 -9.94 -9.58
C HIS A 82 0.90 -9.90 -9.56
N ALA A 83 1.56 -10.08 -10.69
CA ALA A 83 2.99 -9.79 -10.79
C ALA A 83 3.30 -8.29 -10.87
N GLY A 84 2.29 -7.43 -10.95
CA GLY A 84 2.46 -5.99 -10.91
C GLY A 84 3.38 -5.47 -12.00
N THR A 85 4.09 -4.38 -11.70
CA THR A 85 5.00 -3.73 -12.64
C THR A 85 6.46 -4.20 -12.50
N PHE A 86 6.73 -5.27 -11.73
CA PHE A 86 8.11 -5.71 -11.41
C PHE A 86 8.93 -6.12 -12.63
N ARG A 87 8.27 -6.57 -13.71
CA ARG A 87 8.93 -6.98 -14.97
C ARG A 87 9.15 -5.82 -15.95
N GLU A 88 8.61 -4.64 -15.65
CA GLU A 88 8.82 -3.45 -16.47
C GLU A 88 10.22 -2.87 -16.24
N ASN A 89 10.70 -2.07 -17.19
CA ASN A 89 11.99 -1.39 -17.04
C ASN A 89 12.00 -0.55 -15.74
N ASN A 90 13.06 -0.73 -14.93
CA ASN A 90 13.19 -0.12 -13.60
C ASN A 90 12.01 -0.36 -12.65
N GLY A 91 11.27 -1.48 -12.81
CA GLY A 91 10.14 -1.83 -11.95
C GLY A 91 8.86 -1.02 -12.20
N GLY A 92 8.80 -0.26 -13.30
CA GLY A 92 7.57 0.37 -13.77
C GLY A 92 6.97 1.37 -12.79
N ALA A 93 5.63 1.50 -12.78
CA ALA A 93 4.94 2.50 -11.96
C ALA A 93 5.02 2.26 -10.44
N PHE A 94 5.21 1.01 -9.99
CA PHE A 94 5.37 0.71 -8.56
C PHE A 94 6.70 1.22 -7.99
N ALA A 95 7.76 1.27 -8.80
CA ALA A 95 9.07 1.75 -8.35
C ALA A 95 9.06 3.22 -7.88
N PRO A 96 8.62 4.22 -8.67
CA PRO A 96 8.56 5.61 -8.21
C PRO A 96 7.58 5.79 -7.05
N ALA A 97 6.46 5.07 -7.03
CA ALA A 97 5.54 5.09 -5.89
C ALA A 97 6.22 4.60 -4.60
N CYS A 98 6.93 3.48 -4.66
CA CYS A 98 7.73 2.98 -3.54
C CYS A 98 8.81 3.96 -3.08
N VAL A 99 9.63 4.44 -4.02
CA VAL A 99 10.77 5.30 -3.73
C VAL A 99 10.31 6.61 -3.11
N HIS A 100 9.26 7.25 -3.63
CA HIS A 100 8.74 8.48 -3.02
C HIS A 100 8.15 8.24 -1.63
N TRP A 101 7.54 7.07 -1.38
CA TRP A 101 7.05 6.71 -0.05
C TRP A 101 8.20 6.55 0.94
N LEU A 102 9.28 5.87 0.54
CA LEU A 102 10.51 5.69 1.32
C LEU A 102 11.22 7.02 1.57
N ASP A 103 11.42 7.82 0.52
CA ASP A 103 12.11 9.11 0.60
C ASP A 103 11.39 10.08 1.53
N TRP A 104 10.06 10.10 1.48
CA TRP A 104 9.29 10.96 2.36
C TRP A 104 9.38 10.50 3.82
N ASN A 105 9.17 9.21 4.09
CA ASN A 105 9.00 8.72 5.45
C ASN A 105 10.30 8.34 6.16
N LEU A 106 11.30 7.81 5.43
CA LEU A 106 12.58 7.37 6.01
C LEU A 106 13.67 8.43 5.86
N LYS A 107 13.72 9.14 4.72
CA LYS A 107 14.75 10.18 4.48
C LYS A 107 14.28 11.60 4.81
N GLY A 108 13.01 11.79 5.15
CA GLY A 108 12.45 13.10 5.48
C GLY A 108 12.36 14.07 4.30
N ILE A 109 12.43 13.59 3.06
CA ILE A 109 12.41 14.43 1.85
C ILE A 109 10.97 14.92 1.62
N LYS A 110 10.65 16.11 2.17
CA LYS A 110 9.29 16.69 2.13
C LYS A 110 8.73 16.84 0.72
N LYS A 111 9.58 17.06 -0.30
CA LYS A 111 9.13 17.18 -1.70
C LYS A 111 8.51 15.88 -2.23
N ALA A 112 8.95 14.71 -1.77
CA ALA A 112 8.41 13.41 -2.19
C ALA A 112 6.94 13.22 -1.76
N SER A 113 6.49 13.90 -0.71
CA SER A 113 5.08 13.87 -0.28
C SER A 113 4.10 14.34 -1.37
N LYS A 114 4.55 15.19 -2.31
CA LYS A 114 3.74 15.66 -3.44
C LYS A 114 3.31 14.53 -4.37
N TYR A 115 3.93 13.36 -4.28
CA TYR A 115 3.49 12.20 -5.03
C TYR A 115 2.12 11.69 -4.54
N PHE A 116 1.83 11.86 -3.23
CA PHE A 116 0.65 11.29 -2.58
C PHE A 116 -0.37 12.31 -2.07
N LYS A 117 0.03 13.56 -1.77
CA LYS A 117 -0.84 14.50 -1.04
C LYS A 117 -1.17 15.79 -1.77
N GLY A 118 -2.34 16.32 -1.46
CA GLY A 118 -2.89 17.56 -2.01
C GLY A 118 -3.60 17.37 -3.35
N LYS A 119 -4.29 18.43 -3.80
CA LYS A 119 -5.09 18.42 -5.05
C LYS A 119 -4.29 18.08 -6.31
N LYS A 120 -2.97 18.29 -6.26
CA LYS A 120 -2.03 18.05 -7.37
C LYS A 120 -1.13 16.84 -7.09
N ALA A 121 -1.57 15.89 -6.27
CA ALA A 121 -0.83 14.66 -6.03
C ALA A 121 -0.55 13.95 -7.38
N VAL A 122 0.69 13.54 -7.61
CA VAL A 122 1.09 12.95 -8.90
C VAL A 122 0.25 11.72 -9.22
N MET A 123 0.05 10.81 -8.25
CA MET A 123 -0.76 9.61 -8.46
C MET A 123 -2.22 9.93 -8.79
N ALA A 124 -2.82 10.92 -8.12
CA ALA A 124 -4.21 11.30 -8.35
C ALA A 124 -4.45 11.91 -9.75
N ASN A 125 -3.39 12.31 -10.46
CA ASN A 125 -3.47 12.95 -11.78
C ASN A 125 -2.91 12.05 -12.90
N ASP A 126 -2.45 10.83 -12.60
CA ASP A 126 -2.08 9.85 -13.62
C ASP A 126 -3.27 8.88 -13.82
N PRO A 127 -3.91 8.89 -15.01
CA PRO A 127 -5.17 8.18 -15.25
C PRO A 127 -5.04 6.65 -15.15
N LYS A 128 -3.82 6.11 -15.24
CA LYS A 128 -3.61 4.68 -15.09
C LYS A 128 -3.62 4.25 -13.62
N TRP A 129 -3.52 5.17 -12.64
CA TRP A 129 -3.89 4.88 -11.25
C TRP A 129 -5.41 5.02 -11.10
N ILE A 130 -6.12 3.96 -11.47
CA ILE A 130 -7.58 3.96 -11.59
C ILE A 130 -8.31 4.12 -10.26
N GLU A 131 -7.61 3.89 -9.13
CA GLU A 131 -8.11 4.19 -7.80
C GLU A 131 -6.94 4.68 -6.94
N PHE A 132 -7.11 5.83 -6.30
CA PHE A 132 -6.13 6.41 -5.39
C PHE A 132 -6.82 6.95 -4.14
N LYS A 133 -6.46 6.42 -2.97
CA LYS A 133 -7.01 6.80 -1.67
C LYS A 133 -5.90 7.05 -0.67
N THR A 134 -6.14 7.95 0.27
CA THR A 134 -5.20 8.29 1.33
C THR A 134 -5.90 8.46 2.67
N LYS A 135 -5.17 8.24 3.77
CA LYS A 135 -5.61 8.55 5.13
C LYS A 135 -4.54 9.36 5.84
N ASN A 136 -4.96 10.40 6.55
CA ASN A 136 -4.13 11.18 7.48
C ASN A 136 -2.85 11.84 6.88
N LEU A 137 -2.82 12.13 5.55
CA LEU A 137 -1.65 12.68 4.83
C LEU A 137 -1.59 14.21 4.71
#